data_AF-Z9JH91-F1
#
_entry.id   AF-Z9JH91-F1
#
_cell.length_a   1.000
_cell.length_b   1.000
_cell.length_c   1.000
_cell.angle_alpha   90.00
_cell.angle_beta   90.00
_cell.angle_gamma   90.00
#
_symmetry.space_group_name_H-M   'P 1'
#
loop_
_entity.id
_entity.type
_entity.pdbx_description
1 polymer ?
#
loop_
_entity_poly.entity_id
_entity_poly.type
_entity_poly.pdbx_seq_one_letter_code
_entity_poly.pdbx_strand_id
1 'polypeptide(L)'
;DLKENSVTVGSTVVNDDGVKVGTGLSLDSTGLVITGRSSSSSIKTLADGESTVTRTIVNGDGVKIGDAVVLNAVGLEIVGGPSITLTGIDAGSQKITHVAAGTEETDAVNFSQLKSISESVGKGWNLTVSGANASKVAAGATVDLKNTDGNLTISKSSDSNDVVFNLSKDFKVDGVTAGNTVMNNDGVKVGSDVALGLTGLVIMGGPSVTNTGINAGNQKIINVAAAMADTDAVNFAQLKHAVANVSVKPAHYYSTNDGGTPGGNYDGDGATGIGSVAAGVGTQASGEGAVVVGAGAMGSGKGSVAMGRNASASADGSVVLGTGAKDGGRGAENYIGKYSGVENKTVGTVSLGDATKGETRTISNVADAKEATDAVNLRQLDYVAQQVNHYTDDKMQGLSDIQNVFKINNSKSSSSKGIALNAMAIGTDATASGVDGVAMGNNANVSANNAVAIGANSVADRPNTVSMGSAGSQRQVTNVAPATTETDAVNLGQLNQGVITAKQYTDGMVGNLRRDGNGGVAAAIATANLPQAYVPGRGMASLGVSSYQGQSAIAVGVSAVSDSGHWVFKFSGTTNTRSQAGVGAGVGYQW
;
A
#
# COMPACT_ATOMS: atom_id res chain seq x y z
N ASP A 1 138.21 55.10 147.73
CA ASP A 1 138.87 53.80 147.53
C ASP A 1 138.63 52.85 148.70
N LEU A 2 137.55 52.09 148.66
CA LEU A 2 137.39 50.88 149.48
C LEU A 2 137.85 49.71 148.60
N LYS A 3 138.98 49.08 148.95
CA LYS A 3 139.55 47.92 148.25
C LYS A 3 138.83 46.60 148.61
N GLU A 4 137.51 46.62 148.82
CA GLU A 4 136.71 45.43 149.18
C GLU A 4 135.67 45.11 148.08
N ASN A 5 135.79 43.92 147.47
CA ASN A 5 135.00 43.44 146.32
C ASN A 5 133.52 43.10 146.61
N SER A 6 132.94 43.62 147.68
CA SER A 6 131.48 43.50 147.90
C SER A 6 131.00 44.55 148.88
N VAL A 7 129.82 45.11 148.62
CA VAL A 7 129.13 46.00 149.56
C VAL A 7 127.83 45.32 149.98
N THR A 8 127.71 45.07 151.28
CA THR A 8 126.46 44.58 151.88
C THR A 8 125.84 45.69 152.72
N VAL A 9 124.61 46.08 152.39
CA VAL A 9 123.81 47.04 153.17
C VAL A 9 122.45 46.43 153.44
N GLY A 10 122.20 46.06 154.70
CA GLY A 10 121.00 45.33 155.08
C GLY A 10 120.93 43.95 154.40
N SER A 11 119.78 43.64 153.79
CA SER A 11 119.58 42.40 153.01
C SER A 11 120.04 42.50 151.55
N THR A 12 120.68 43.60 151.15
CA THR A 12 121.15 43.79 149.79
C THR A 12 122.64 43.52 149.68
N VAL A 13 123.01 42.59 148.81
CA VAL A 13 124.38 42.28 148.42
C VAL A 13 124.61 42.82 147.02
N VAL A 14 125.61 43.69 146.89
CA VAL A 14 126.12 44.15 145.60
C VAL A 14 127.50 43.54 145.41
N ASN A 15 127.63 42.67 144.42
CA ASN A 15 128.89 42.04 144.02
C ASN A 15 129.01 42.03 142.48
N ASP A 16 130.09 41.45 141.97
CA ASP A 16 130.35 41.33 140.52
C ASP A 16 129.26 40.52 139.78
N ASP A 17 128.50 39.70 140.50
CA ASP A 17 127.38 38.93 139.94
C ASP A 17 126.06 39.73 139.90
N GLY A 18 126.04 40.95 140.44
CA GLY A 18 124.90 41.86 140.41
C GLY A 18 124.36 42.28 141.78
N VAL A 19 123.09 42.70 141.81
CA VAL A 19 122.39 43.18 143.01
C VAL A 19 121.40 42.12 143.47
N LYS A 20 121.68 41.47 144.61
CA LYS A 20 120.74 40.56 145.27
C LYS A 20 120.09 41.24 146.47
N VAL A 21 118.77 41.30 146.53
CA VAL A 21 118.00 41.82 147.68
C VAL A 21 117.24 40.66 148.33
N GLY A 22 117.76 40.15 149.45
CA GLY A 22 117.23 38.99 150.15
C GLY A 22 117.29 37.70 149.31
N THR A 23 116.40 36.74 149.60
CA THR A 23 116.32 35.45 148.89
C THR A 23 115.45 35.49 147.63
N GLY A 24 114.78 36.62 147.34
CA GLY A 24 113.69 36.68 146.36
C GLY A 24 113.92 37.62 145.18
N LEU A 25 115.00 38.40 145.17
CA LEU A 25 115.30 39.37 144.11
C LEU A 25 116.78 39.29 143.73
N SER A 26 117.07 38.98 142.47
CA SER A 26 118.42 39.00 141.90
C SER A 26 118.38 39.83 140.63
N LEU A 27 119.23 40.85 140.53
CA LEU A 27 119.44 41.63 139.32
C LEU A 27 120.86 41.37 138.85
N ASP A 28 121.02 40.64 137.76
CA ASP A 28 122.31 40.36 137.13
C ASP A 28 122.36 40.93 135.71
N SER A 29 123.45 40.66 134.98
CA SER A 29 123.65 41.11 133.60
C SER A 29 122.64 40.53 132.59
N THR A 30 121.86 39.52 132.99
CA THR A 30 120.83 38.88 132.17
C THR A 30 119.42 39.36 132.51
N GLY A 31 119.21 40.04 133.64
CA GLY A 31 117.98 40.76 133.96
C GLY A 31 117.55 40.67 135.42
N LEU A 32 116.37 41.23 135.70
CA LEU A 32 115.75 41.16 137.02
C LEU A 32 115.01 39.83 137.19
N VAL A 33 115.56 38.94 138.01
CA VAL A 33 114.93 37.68 138.42
C VAL A 33 114.29 37.86 139.79
N ILE A 34 112.96 37.77 139.82
CA ILE A 34 112.17 37.77 141.07
C ILE A 34 111.75 36.33 141.36
N THR A 35 112.42 35.65 142.29
CA THR A 35 112.10 34.27 142.72
C THR A 35 111.20 34.20 143.94
N GLY A 36 110.94 35.34 144.60
CA GLY A 36 110.09 35.42 145.78
C GLY A 36 108.62 35.14 145.47
N ARG A 37 108.09 34.02 145.99
CA ARG A 37 106.64 33.75 146.02
C ARG A 37 105.99 34.69 147.04
N SER A 38 105.40 35.78 146.57
CA SER A 38 104.39 36.51 147.32
C SER A 38 103.02 36.26 146.69
N SER A 39 102.02 36.04 147.54
CA SER A 39 100.59 35.97 147.17
C SER A 39 100.04 37.30 146.64
N SER A 40 100.86 38.36 146.61
CA SER A 40 100.57 39.62 145.94
C SER A 40 101.86 40.31 145.46
N SER A 41 102.47 39.81 144.38
CA SER A 41 103.55 40.53 143.69
C SER A 41 102.96 41.45 142.63
N SER A 42 102.75 42.73 142.95
CA SER A 42 102.55 43.77 141.92
C SER A 42 103.92 44.29 141.49
N ILE A 43 104.38 43.89 140.30
CA ILE A 43 105.58 44.46 139.68
C ILE A 43 105.18 45.81 139.07
N LYS A 44 105.67 46.91 139.66
CA LYS A 44 105.57 48.26 139.07
C LYS A 44 106.87 48.56 138.33
N THR A 45 106.83 48.58 137.00
CA THR A 45 107.94 49.06 136.16
C THR A 45 107.72 50.53 135.81
N LEU A 46 108.77 51.35 135.95
CA LEU A 46 108.80 52.77 135.61
C LEU A 46 108.84 52.95 134.08
N ALA A 47 107.66 52.94 133.46
CA ALA A 47 107.37 53.62 132.20
C ALA A 47 105.89 54.05 132.28
N ASP A 48 105.64 55.32 132.00
CA ASP A 48 104.47 56.09 132.42
C ASP A 48 103.17 55.74 131.65
N GLY A 49 102.62 54.55 131.89
CA GLY A 49 101.32 54.10 131.39
C GLY A 49 100.68 53.07 132.32
N GLU A 50 99.62 53.46 133.02
CA GLU A 50 98.94 52.71 134.07
C GLU A 50 98.30 51.41 133.54
N SER A 51 98.74 50.25 134.03
CA SER A 51 98.04 48.97 133.83
C SER A 51 97.11 48.70 135.02
N THR A 52 95.85 49.12 134.88
CA THR A 52 94.78 48.91 135.87
C THR A 52 94.10 47.56 135.65
N VAL A 53 94.87 46.47 135.71
CA VAL A 53 94.27 45.13 135.82
C VAL A 53 94.82 44.45 137.06
N THR A 54 93.90 44.12 137.95
CA THR A 54 94.17 43.66 139.33
C THR A 54 94.97 42.36 139.41
N ARG A 55 95.09 41.60 138.30
CA ARG A 55 95.77 40.31 138.28
C ARG A 55 96.06 39.83 136.85
N THR A 56 97.14 40.33 136.24
CA THR A 56 97.71 39.71 135.03
C THR A 56 98.79 38.73 135.47
N ILE A 57 98.62 37.46 135.13
CA ILE A 57 99.59 36.40 135.43
C ILE A 57 100.25 36.02 134.12
N VAL A 58 101.55 36.32 134.01
CA VAL A 58 102.40 35.83 132.93
C VAL A 58 103.20 34.66 133.49
N ASN A 59 102.92 33.46 133.00
CA ASN A 59 103.66 32.25 133.33
C ASN A 59 104.09 31.55 132.03
N GLY A 60 104.94 30.51 132.13
CA GLY A 60 105.49 29.80 130.97
C GLY A 60 104.45 29.22 129.99
N ASP A 61 103.17 29.18 130.37
CA ASP A 61 102.06 28.64 129.57
C ASP A 61 101.22 29.74 128.87
N GLY A 62 101.51 31.03 129.10
CA GLY A 62 100.87 32.15 128.42
C GLY A 62 100.57 33.37 129.30
N VAL A 63 99.69 34.23 128.79
CA VAL A 63 99.20 35.44 129.47
C VAL A 63 97.75 35.22 129.87
N LYS A 64 97.46 35.23 131.17
CA LYS A 64 96.08 35.25 131.69
C LYS A 64 95.74 36.63 132.25
N ILE A 65 94.61 37.17 131.79
CA ILE A 65 94.07 38.46 132.25
C ILE A 65 92.78 38.16 133.02
N GLY A 66 92.86 38.18 134.35
CA GLY A 66 91.77 37.73 135.22
C GLY A 66 91.40 36.24 135.03
N ASP A 67 90.17 35.87 135.38
CA ASP A 67 89.64 34.52 135.18
C ASP A 67 88.95 34.34 133.81
N ALA A 68 88.89 35.41 133.01
CA ALA A 68 88.04 35.49 131.83
C ALA A 68 88.79 35.44 130.49
N VAL A 69 90.08 35.78 130.42
CA VAL A 69 90.83 35.79 129.15
C VAL A 69 92.13 35.02 129.28
N VAL A 70 92.33 34.06 128.38
CA VAL A 70 93.53 33.22 128.29
C VAL A 70 94.13 33.40 126.91
N LEU A 71 95.38 33.86 126.84
CA LEU A 71 96.18 33.84 125.62
C LEU A 71 97.32 32.83 125.80
N ASN A 72 97.27 31.74 125.02
CA ASN A 72 98.26 30.66 125.06
C ASN A 72 98.63 30.16 123.66
N ALA A 73 99.37 29.06 123.57
CA ALA A 73 99.81 28.45 122.32
C ALA A 73 98.64 27.97 121.41
N VAL A 74 97.43 27.80 121.94
CA VAL A 74 96.24 27.37 121.20
C VAL A 74 95.46 28.57 120.64
N GLY A 75 95.62 29.77 121.23
CA GLY A 75 95.05 31.02 120.77
C GLY A 75 94.56 31.94 121.90
N LEU A 76 93.68 32.86 121.55
CA LEU A 76 92.94 33.73 122.47
C LEU A 76 91.60 33.08 122.81
N GLU A 77 91.39 32.75 124.07
CA GLU A 77 90.12 32.23 124.56
C GLU A 77 89.54 33.19 125.61
N ILE A 78 88.31 33.65 125.38
CA ILE A 78 87.54 34.38 126.39
C ILE A 78 86.56 33.37 126.98
N VAL A 79 86.73 33.03 128.27
CA VAL A 79 85.92 32.02 128.95
C VAL A 79 84.43 32.44 128.93
N GLY A 80 83.59 31.63 128.28
CA GLY A 80 82.16 31.92 128.09
C GLY A 80 81.85 32.98 127.01
N GLY A 81 82.85 33.40 126.23
CA GLY A 81 82.73 34.38 125.15
C GLY A 81 83.36 33.92 123.83
N PRO A 82 83.58 34.84 122.88
CA PRO A 82 84.23 34.53 121.62
C PRO A 82 85.67 34.05 121.81
N SER A 83 86.11 33.10 121.01
CA SER A 83 87.50 32.62 120.98
C SER A 83 88.08 32.66 119.57
N ILE A 84 89.39 32.90 119.49
CA ILE A 84 90.19 32.84 118.26
C ILE A 84 91.29 31.83 118.54
N THR A 85 91.14 30.63 117.99
CA THR A 85 92.09 29.52 118.20
C THR A 85 92.57 28.95 116.87
N LEU A 86 93.50 27.99 116.93
CA LEU A 86 94.00 27.30 115.74
C LEU A 86 92.93 26.57 114.90
N THR A 87 91.74 26.28 115.46
CA THR A 87 90.62 25.68 114.71
C THR A 87 89.72 26.70 114.02
N GLY A 88 89.95 27.99 114.25
CA GLY A 88 89.20 29.09 113.64
C GLY A 88 88.62 30.06 114.67
N ILE A 89 87.61 30.79 114.23
CA ILE A 89 86.87 31.75 115.06
C ILE A 89 85.59 31.08 115.52
N ASP A 90 85.41 30.94 116.83
CA ASP A 90 84.13 30.58 117.44
C ASP A 90 83.55 31.82 118.13
N ALA A 91 82.39 32.27 117.67
CA ALA A 91 81.72 33.42 118.25
C ALA A 91 81.04 33.12 119.60
N GLY A 92 81.05 31.88 120.07
CA GLY A 92 80.44 31.49 121.35
C GLY A 92 78.93 31.68 121.35
N SER A 93 78.26 31.38 120.23
CA SER A 93 76.82 31.64 119.99
C SER A 93 76.38 33.11 120.04
N GLN A 94 77.33 34.05 120.02
CA GLN A 94 77.01 35.48 119.90
C GLN A 94 76.84 35.90 118.43
N LYS A 95 76.11 37.01 118.23
CA LYS A 95 76.02 37.62 116.90
C LYS A 95 77.38 38.23 116.53
N ILE A 96 77.92 37.81 115.40
CA ILE A 96 79.06 38.50 114.79
C ILE A 96 78.51 39.73 114.07
N THR A 97 78.73 40.90 114.65
CA THR A 97 78.30 42.18 114.06
C THR A 97 79.44 42.79 113.25
N HIS A 98 79.10 43.68 112.31
CA HIS A 98 80.07 44.37 111.44
C HIS A 98 80.83 43.46 110.46
N VAL A 99 80.27 42.31 110.11
CA VAL A 99 80.74 41.51 108.97
C VAL A 99 80.28 42.20 107.67
N ALA A 100 81.24 42.74 106.92
CA ALA A 100 80.99 43.28 105.59
C ALA A 100 80.43 42.18 104.66
N ALA A 101 79.77 42.56 103.56
CA ALA A 101 79.31 41.58 102.59
C ALA A 101 80.52 40.87 101.97
N GLY A 102 80.52 39.54 101.97
CA GLY A 102 81.56 38.75 101.32
C GLY A 102 81.57 38.99 99.81
N THR A 103 82.76 39.17 99.25
CA THR A 103 82.97 39.38 97.81
C THR A 103 83.63 38.18 97.14
N GLU A 104 84.39 37.39 97.89
CA GLU A 104 85.05 36.17 97.43
C GLU A 104 84.31 34.91 97.92
N GLU A 105 84.53 33.77 97.26
CA GLU A 105 83.85 32.50 97.59
C GLU A 105 84.15 31.99 99.01
N THR A 106 85.26 32.45 99.62
CA THR A 106 85.69 32.04 100.98
C THR A 106 85.28 33.02 102.08
N ASP A 107 84.62 34.12 101.74
CA ASP A 107 84.21 35.12 102.72
C ASP A 107 83.00 34.67 103.54
N ALA A 108 82.91 35.14 104.78
CA ALA A 108 81.72 34.96 105.58
C ALA A 108 80.55 35.79 105.00
N VAL A 109 79.42 35.14 104.73
CA VAL A 109 78.22 35.83 104.26
C VAL A 109 77.48 36.49 105.44
N ASN A 110 77.08 37.75 105.26
CA ASN A 110 76.25 38.42 106.25
C ASN A 110 74.74 38.20 105.97
N PHE A 111 73.89 38.51 106.95
CA PHE A 111 72.45 38.28 106.81
C PHE A 111 71.79 39.04 105.65
N SER A 112 72.34 40.19 105.24
CA SER A 112 71.78 40.96 104.11
C SER A 112 71.93 40.25 102.77
N GLN A 113 73.05 39.54 102.55
CA GLN A 113 73.26 38.71 101.36
C GLN A 113 72.29 37.53 101.33
N LEU A 114 72.13 36.82 102.46
CA LEU A 114 71.16 35.71 102.57
C LEU A 114 69.71 36.18 102.39
N LYS A 115 69.34 37.33 102.96
CA LYS A 115 68.01 37.93 102.84
C LYS A 115 67.70 38.33 101.39
N SER A 116 68.65 38.92 100.67
CA SER A 116 68.46 39.30 99.26
C SER A 116 68.17 38.10 98.35
N ILE A 117 68.80 36.96 98.63
CA ILE A 117 68.52 35.69 97.95
C ILE A 117 67.11 35.19 98.31
N SER A 118 66.76 35.17 99.60
CA SER A 118 65.44 34.72 100.07
C SER A 118 64.29 35.55 99.49
N GLU A 119 64.42 36.88 99.45
CA GLU A 119 63.44 37.77 98.83
C GLU A 119 63.32 37.54 97.32
N SER A 120 64.42 37.22 96.64
CA SER A 120 64.41 36.92 95.21
C SER A 120 63.72 35.57 94.92
N VAL A 121 63.98 34.54 95.73
CA VAL A 121 63.33 33.23 95.60
C VAL A 121 61.83 33.31 95.97
N GLY A 122 61.48 34.08 97.01
CA GLY A 122 60.09 34.24 97.47
C GLY A 122 59.19 35.09 96.56
N LYS A 123 59.77 35.85 95.63
CA LYS A 123 59.00 36.63 94.65
C LYS A 123 58.20 35.75 93.69
N GLY A 124 58.70 34.56 93.34
CA GLY A 124 58.06 33.69 92.34
C GLY A 124 57.93 34.38 90.98
N TRP A 125 56.94 33.94 90.18
CA TRP A 125 56.59 34.58 88.91
C TRP A 125 55.07 34.61 88.71
N ASN A 126 54.56 35.50 87.85
CA ASN A 126 53.12 35.58 87.55
C ASN A 126 52.80 34.88 86.23
N LEU A 127 51.80 34.00 86.23
CA LEU A 127 51.24 33.42 85.00
C LEU A 127 50.03 34.23 84.53
N THR A 128 50.04 34.65 83.27
CA THR A 128 48.90 35.25 82.57
C THR A 128 48.59 34.42 81.32
N VAL A 129 47.32 34.43 80.89
CA VAL A 129 46.90 33.84 79.61
C VAL A 129 46.33 34.97 78.76
N SER A 130 46.93 35.20 77.58
CA SER A 130 46.57 36.29 76.66
C SER A 130 46.51 37.69 77.33
N GLY A 131 47.36 37.93 78.32
CA GLY A 131 47.44 39.21 79.03
C GLY A 131 46.42 39.41 80.16
N ALA A 132 45.57 38.42 80.46
CA ALA A 132 44.55 38.49 81.52
C ALA A 132 44.81 37.49 82.67
N ASN A 133 44.09 37.66 83.79
CA ASN A 133 44.04 36.75 84.93
C ASN A 133 45.42 36.43 85.57
N ALA A 134 46.21 37.46 85.85
CA ALA A 134 47.52 37.29 86.49
C ALA A 134 47.39 36.59 87.85
N SER A 135 48.11 35.47 88.01
CA SER A 135 48.19 34.73 89.26
C SER A 135 49.65 34.44 89.62
N LYS A 136 49.98 34.56 90.90
CA LYS A 136 51.35 34.30 91.39
C LYS A 136 51.59 32.81 91.54
N VAL A 137 52.61 32.31 90.87
CA VAL A 137 53.18 30.98 91.04
C VAL A 137 54.36 31.08 92.02
N ALA A 138 54.16 30.55 93.22
CA ALA A 138 55.21 30.51 94.24
C ALA A 138 56.33 29.52 93.84
N ALA A 139 57.53 29.71 94.39
CA ALA A 139 58.62 28.75 94.20
C ALA A 139 58.17 27.35 94.69
N GLY A 140 58.34 26.33 93.84
CA GLY A 140 57.92 24.96 94.10
C GLY A 140 56.44 24.64 93.78
N ALA A 141 55.62 25.62 93.37
CA ALA A 141 54.24 25.35 92.94
C ALA A 141 54.17 24.74 91.53
N THR A 142 53.12 23.96 91.26
CA THR A 142 52.88 23.33 89.96
C THR A 142 51.80 24.09 89.18
N VAL A 143 52.03 24.26 87.87
CA VAL A 143 51.02 24.72 86.91
C VAL A 143 50.64 23.54 86.03
N ASP A 144 49.33 23.28 85.90
CA ASP A 144 48.80 22.20 85.07
C ASP A 144 48.14 22.80 83.81
N LEU A 145 48.63 22.42 82.63
CA LEU A 145 48.18 22.93 81.34
C LEU A 145 47.13 21.97 80.77
N LYS A 146 45.85 22.36 80.80
CA LYS A 146 44.72 21.50 80.42
C LYS A 146 44.01 21.97 79.16
N ASN A 147 43.46 21.02 78.42
CA ASN A 147 42.50 21.25 77.35
C ASN A 147 41.28 20.34 77.56
N THR A 148 40.07 20.92 77.62
CA THR A 148 38.87 20.19 78.07
C THR A 148 37.96 19.72 76.93
N ASP A 149 38.05 20.35 75.75
CA ASP A 149 37.29 19.94 74.56
C ASP A 149 37.95 18.78 73.79
N GLY A 150 39.19 18.43 74.14
CA GLY A 150 39.98 17.38 73.49
C GLY A 150 40.59 17.77 72.13
N ASN A 151 40.43 19.02 71.69
CA ASN A 151 40.93 19.50 70.40
C ASN A 151 42.46 19.67 70.34
N LEU A 152 43.10 19.90 71.49
CA LEU A 152 44.55 19.87 71.67
C LEU A 152 44.96 18.68 72.54
N THR A 153 45.95 17.94 72.07
CA THR A 153 46.72 17.00 72.88
C THR A 153 47.91 17.75 73.47
N ILE A 154 47.88 17.96 74.79
CA ILE A 154 48.96 18.59 75.53
C ILE A 154 49.78 17.48 76.20
N SER A 155 51.09 17.44 75.92
CA SER A 155 51.98 16.41 76.48
C SER A 155 53.33 16.97 76.88
N LYS A 156 53.97 16.32 77.86
CA LYS A 156 55.32 16.61 78.36
C LYS A 156 55.99 15.30 78.76
N SER A 157 57.20 15.06 78.26
CA SER A 157 57.99 13.89 78.64
C SER A 157 58.69 14.11 79.99
N SER A 158 59.01 13.04 80.71
CA SER A 158 59.71 13.11 82.02
C SER A 158 61.17 13.54 81.91
N ASP A 159 61.77 13.39 80.74
CA ASP A 159 63.17 13.71 80.44
C ASP A 159 63.35 15.05 79.68
N SER A 160 62.26 15.76 79.35
CA SER A 160 62.30 17.04 78.64
C SER A 160 61.53 18.15 79.36
N ASN A 161 62.02 19.38 79.20
CA ASN A 161 61.34 20.57 79.68
C ASN A 161 60.25 21.10 78.74
N ASP A 162 60.18 20.59 77.51
CA ASP A 162 59.25 21.06 76.50
C ASP A 162 57.81 20.62 76.76
N VAL A 163 56.86 21.51 76.46
CA VAL A 163 55.44 21.21 76.42
C VAL A 163 55.01 21.22 74.96
N VAL A 164 54.49 20.09 74.48
CA VAL A 164 54.05 19.94 73.10
C VAL A 164 52.55 20.12 73.02
N PHE A 165 52.12 21.07 72.19
CA PHE A 165 50.74 21.30 71.83
C PHE A 165 50.50 20.76 70.43
N ASN A 166 49.85 19.61 70.32
CA ASN A 166 49.45 19.04 69.03
C ASN A 166 47.94 19.17 68.85
N LEU A 167 47.49 19.38 67.62
CA LEU A 167 46.08 19.21 67.29
C LEU A 167 45.71 17.73 67.42
N SER A 168 44.55 17.46 68.00
CA SER A 168 43.93 16.14 67.94
C SER A 168 43.64 15.77 66.49
N LYS A 169 43.76 14.48 66.16
CA LYS A 169 43.34 13.97 64.83
C LYS A 169 41.85 14.20 64.59
N ASP A 170 41.06 14.14 65.66
CA ASP A 170 39.63 14.42 65.65
C ASP A 170 39.39 15.79 66.29
N PHE A 171 39.12 16.79 65.45
CA PHE A 171 38.79 18.14 65.88
C PHE A 171 37.28 18.29 65.96
N LYS A 172 36.77 18.55 67.17
CA LYS A 172 35.35 18.69 67.48
C LYS A 172 34.99 20.17 67.50
N VAL A 173 34.25 20.59 66.49
CA VAL A 173 33.69 21.94 66.36
C VAL A 173 32.27 21.87 65.81
N ASP A 174 31.44 22.84 66.19
CA ASP A 174 30.06 22.93 65.73
C ASP A 174 29.97 23.32 64.23
N GLY A 175 31.04 23.91 63.70
CA GLY A 175 31.18 24.15 62.28
C GLY A 175 32.55 24.64 61.87
N VAL A 176 32.85 24.44 60.59
CA VAL A 176 34.06 24.93 59.93
C VAL A 176 33.65 25.92 58.85
N THR A 177 34.13 27.16 58.97
CA THR A 177 33.95 28.19 57.94
C THR A 177 35.27 28.41 57.23
N ALA A 178 35.33 28.09 55.94
CA ALA A 178 36.48 28.30 55.08
C ALA A 178 36.07 29.13 53.86
N GLY A 179 36.28 30.45 53.93
CA GLY A 179 35.76 31.39 52.94
C GLY A 179 34.23 31.34 52.89
N ASN A 180 33.67 31.09 51.70
CA ASN A 180 32.22 30.97 51.49
C ASN A 180 31.67 29.56 51.79
N THR A 181 32.53 28.61 52.18
CA THR A 181 32.12 27.24 52.51
C THR A 181 31.86 27.13 53.99
N VAL A 182 30.68 26.65 54.35
CA VAL A 182 30.28 26.36 55.74
C VAL A 182 29.96 24.88 55.84
N MET A 183 30.68 24.17 56.70
CA MET A 183 30.36 22.80 57.11
C MET A 183 29.84 22.85 58.54
N ASN A 184 28.61 22.37 58.76
CA ASN A 184 27.97 22.32 60.09
C ASN A 184 26.95 21.16 60.13
N ASN A 185 26.08 21.16 61.15
CA ASN A 185 25.03 20.15 61.31
C ASN A 185 24.01 20.07 60.15
N ASP A 186 23.87 21.13 59.35
CA ASP A 186 22.97 21.14 58.18
C ASP A 186 23.63 20.54 56.92
N GLY A 187 24.93 20.23 56.99
CA GLY A 187 25.73 19.67 55.90
C GLY A 187 26.81 20.64 55.41
N VAL A 188 26.98 20.73 54.08
CA VAL A 188 27.99 21.57 53.44
C VAL A 188 27.31 22.58 52.53
N LYS A 189 27.50 23.87 52.80
CA LYS A 189 27.08 24.97 51.93
C LYS A 189 28.28 25.62 51.28
N VAL A 190 28.16 26.00 50.02
CA VAL A 190 29.15 26.83 49.30
C VAL A 190 28.41 28.04 48.74
N GLY A 191 28.60 29.19 49.39
CA GLY A 191 27.83 30.41 49.07
C GLY A 191 26.32 30.23 49.30
N SER A 192 25.51 30.97 48.54
CA SER A 192 24.05 30.88 48.57
C SER A 192 23.49 29.75 47.70
N ASP A 193 24.28 29.24 46.75
CA ASP A 193 23.73 28.51 45.60
C ASP A 193 23.88 27.00 45.75
N VAL A 194 24.92 26.52 46.43
CA VAL A 194 25.19 25.09 46.58
C VAL A 194 24.95 24.67 48.01
N ALA A 195 24.10 23.66 48.19
CA ALA A 195 23.87 23.02 49.48
C ALA A 195 23.86 21.50 49.32
N LEU A 196 24.72 20.82 50.08
CA LEU A 196 24.65 19.39 50.33
C LEU A 196 24.08 19.18 51.73
N GLY A 197 22.83 18.73 51.83
CA GLY A 197 22.13 18.51 53.09
C GLY A 197 21.35 17.20 53.12
N LEU A 198 20.38 17.09 54.04
CA LEU A 198 19.59 15.87 54.27
C LEU A 198 18.86 15.35 53.02
N THR A 199 18.48 16.24 52.10
CA THR A 199 17.77 15.88 50.87
C THR A 199 18.68 15.58 49.69
N GLY A 200 20.00 15.77 49.83
CA GLY A 200 21.00 15.61 48.77
C GLY A 200 21.68 16.92 48.36
N LEU A 201 22.25 16.94 47.16
CA LEU A 201 22.92 18.10 46.56
C LEU A 201 21.90 18.96 45.79
N VAL A 202 21.81 20.22 46.16
CA VAL A 202 21.00 21.23 45.47
C VAL A 202 21.93 22.34 44.99
N ILE A 203 21.82 22.66 43.70
CA ILE A 203 22.40 23.86 43.10
C ILE A 203 21.23 24.76 42.67
N MET A 204 21.08 25.92 43.31
CA MET A 204 19.98 26.85 43.03
C MET A 204 20.04 27.35 41.58
N GLY A 205 18.95 27.18 40.83
CA GLY A 205 18.90 27.49 39.40
C GLY A 205 19.70 26.53 38.50
N GLY A 206 20.23 25.44 39.05
CA GLY A 206 21.05 24.45 38.34
C GLY A 206 20.62 23.00 38.57
N PRO A 207 21.46 22.04 38.15
CA PRO A 207 21.21 20.63 38.37
C PRO A 207 21.22 20.27 39.86
N SER A 208 20.37 19.33 40.27
CA SER A 208 20.33 18.80 41.63
C SER A 208 20.24 17.28 41.62
N VAL A 209 20.79 16.67 42.67
CA VAL A 209 20.74 15.23 42.93
C VAL A 209 20.16 15.05 44.33
N THR A 210 18.89 14.65 44.38
CA THR A 210 18.14 14.52 45.63
C THR A 210 17.63 13.10 45.81
N ASN A 211 17.03 12.82 46.97
CA ASN A 211 16.35 11.54 47.22
C ASN A 211 15.15 11.26 46.27
N THR A 212 14.67 12.26 45.52
CA THR A 212 13.62 12.10 44.50
C THR A 212 14.17 11.80 43.10
N GLY A 213 15.50 11.86 42.93
CA GLY A 213 16.19 11.62 41.66
C GLY A 213 17.04 12.81 41.21
N ILE A 214 17.34 12.83 39.91
CA ILE A 214 18.17 13.85 39.26
C ILE A 214 17.26 14.84 38.54
N ASN A 215 17.39 16.12 38.85
CA ASN A 215 16.75 17.21 38.11
C ASN A 215 17.84 18.05 37.45
N ALA A 216 17.82 18.14 36.12
CA ALA A 216 18.81 18.90 35.35
C ALA A 216 18.61 20.43 35.39
N GLY A 217 17.53 20.93 36.00
CA GLY A 217 17.29 22.36 36.15
C GLY A 217 17.13 23.09 34.82
N ASN A 218 16.46 22.47 33.84
CA ASN A 218 16.34 22.95 32.45
C ASN A 218 17.68 23.15 31.71
N GLN A 219 18.77 22.59 32.21
CA GLN A 219 20.07 22.62 31.53
C GLN A 219 20.24 21.46 30.55
N LYS A 220 21.12 21.65 29.55
CA LYS A 220 21.48 20.58 28.62
C LYS A 220 22.26 19.50 29.36
N ILE A 221 21.85 18.25 29.18
CA ILE A 221 22.63 17.07 29.61
C ILE A 221 23.48 16.63 28.43
N ILE A 222 24.80 16.81 28.54
CA ILE A 222 25.79 16.41 27.53
C ILE A 222 26.56 15.16 27.99
N ASN A 223 27.20 14.46 27.06
CA ASN A 223 27.98 13.23 27.32
C ASN A 223 27.14 12.03 27.82
N VAL A 224 25.87 11.95 27.43
CA VAL A 224 25.03 10.75 27.65
C VAL A 224 25.36 9.71 26.57
N ALA A 225 25.95 8.57 26.99
CA ALA A 225 26.21 7.43 26.11
C ALA A 225 24.89 6.87 25.54
N ALA A 226 24.98 6.04 24.50
CA ALA A 226 23.78 5.37 23.98
C ALA A 226 23.24 4.40 25.05
N ALA A 227 21.94 4.48 25.33
CA ALA A 227 21.22 3.55 26.20
C ALA A 227 21.36 2.10 25.72
N MET A 228 21.70 1.18 26.64
CA MET A 228 21.80 -0.27 26.40
C MET A 228 20.70 -1.04 27.12
N ALA A 229 20.24 -0.56 28.27
CA ALA A 229 19.12 -1.11 29.03
C ALA A 229 17.88 -0.22 28.95
N ASP A 230 16.70 -0.81 29.18
CA ASP A 230 15.41 -0.10 29.13
C ASP A 230 15.29 1.05 30.16
N THR A 231 16.13 1.04 31.20
CA THR A 231 16.16 2.06 32.26
C THR A 231 17.17 3.18 32.02
N ASP A 232 17.95 3.12 30.95
CA ASP A 232 18.96 4.12 30.64
C ASP A 232 18.34 5.38 30.02
N ALA A 233 18.97 6.54 30.22
CA ALA A 233 18.57 7.77 29.54
C ALA A 233 18.94 7.70 28.04
N VAL A 234 17.98 8.01 27.18
CA VAL A 234 18.16 8.03 25.72
C VAL A 234 18.79 9.34 25.27
N ASN A 235 19.84 9.28 24.44
CA ASN A 235 20.47 10.48 23.88
C ASN A 235 19.84 10.94 22.55
N PHE A 236 20.17 12.16 22.11
CA PHE A 236 19.59 12.74 20.88
C PHE A 236 19.95 11.97 19.60
N ALA A 237 21.07 11.24 19.56
CA ALA A 237 21.42 10.40 18.41
C ALA A 237 20.47 9.21 18.27
N GLN A 238 20.12 8.55 19.38
CA GLN A 238 19.12 7.49 19.41
C GLN A 238 17.73 8.00 19.04
N LEU A 239 17.32 9.19 19.51
CA LEU A 239 16.06 9.82 19.08
C LEU A 239 16.05 10.12 17.58
N LYS A 240 17.13 10.68 17.03
CA LYS A 240 17.25 10.89 15.57
C LYS A 240 17.14 9.57 14.80
N HIS A 241 17.75 8.50 15.29
CA HIS A 241 17.63 7.18 14.68
C HIS A 241 16.20 6.63 14.75
N ALA A 242 15.51 6.79 15.88
CA ALA A 242 14.10 6.39 16.01
C ALA A 242 13.20 7.19 15.05
N VAL A 243 13.34 8.52 15.01
CA VAL A 243 12.54 9.41 14.15
C VAL A 243 12.84 9.21 12.67
N ALA A 244 14.10 8.94 12.28
CA ALA A 244 14.44 8.62 10.89
C ALA A 244 13.76 7.32 10.39
N ASN A 245 13.43 6.40 11.29
CA ASN A 245 12.64 5.20 10.97
C ASN A 245 11.13 5.45 11.02
N VAL A 246 10.69 6.62 11.50
CA VAL A 246 9.33 7.14 11.33
C VAL A 246 9.26 7.90 9.99
N SER A 247 9.65 7.24 8.90
CA SER A 247 9.12 7.63 7.59
C SER A 247 7.61 7.44 7.67
N VAL A 248 6.87 8.49 7.31
CA VAL A 248 5.42 8.46 7.18
C VAL A 248 5.09 7.47 6.07
N LYS A 249 5.03 6.18 6.40
CA LYS A 249 4.41 5.18 5.53
C LYS A 249 2.99 5.71 5.32
N PRO A 250 2.58 6.09 4.11
CA PRO A 250 1.20 6.52 3.89
C PRO A 250 0.33 5.45 4.51
N ALA A 251 -0.61 5.85 5.38
CA ALA A 251 -1.54 4.91 5.98
C ALA A 251 -2.12 4.08 4.83
N HIS A 252 -1.88 2.77 4.84
CA HIS A 252 -2.42 1.87 3.84
C HIS A 252 -3.95 1.86 4.05
N TYR A 253 -4.67 2.78 3.41
CA TYR A 253 -6.14 2.85 3.50
C TYR A 253 -6.81 1.60 2.92
N TYR A 254 -6.04 0.69 2.31
CA TYR A 254 -6.45 -0.59 1.77
C TYR A 254 -5.36 -1.63 2.02
N SER A 255 -5.76 -2.85 2.40
CA SER A 255 -4.85 -3.97 2.64
C SER A 255 -4.53 -4.70 1.34
N THR A 256 -3.24 -4.86 1.04
CA THR A 256 -2.76 -5.76 -0.02
C THR A 256 -1.99 -6.89 0.62
N ASN A 257 -2.47 -8.12 0.47
CA ASN A 257 -1.71 -9.29 0.89
C ASN A 257 -0.65 -9.60 -0.16
N ASP A 258 0.62 -9.34 0.18
CA ASP A 258 1.81 -9.61 -0.64
C ASP A 258 2.51 -10.94 -0.28
N GLY A 259 1.89 -11.76 0.58
CA GLY A 259 2.46 -13.03 1.03
C GLY A 259 3.62 -12.87 2.02
N GLY A 260 3.77 -11.70 2.63
CA GLY A 260 4.78 -11.42 3.66
C GLY A 260 6.13 -10.98 3.10
N THR A 261 6.27 -10.87 1.78
CA THR A 261 7.43 -10.25 1.12
C THR A 261 6.96 -9.02 0.36
N PRO A 262 7.49 -7.82 0.66
CA PRO A 262 7.17 -6.59 -0.05
C PRO A 262 7.27 -6.76 -1.57
N GLY A 263 6.14 -6.61 -2.27
CA GLY A 263 6.09 -6.55 -3.73
C GLY A 263 6.19 -5.10 -4.26
N GLY A 264 6.01 -4.91 -5.56
CA GLY A 264 5.94 -3.54 -6.12
C GLY A 264 4.78 -2.73 -5.51
N ASN A 265 4.85 -1.40 -5.55
CA ASN A 265 3.87 -0.49 -4.92
C ASN A 265 3.69 -0.73 -3.39
N TYR A 266 4.65 -1.38 -2.72
CA TYR A 266 4.61 -1.56 -1.27
C TYR A 266 4.72 -0.24 -0.51
N ASP A 267 5.52 0.70 -1.04
CA ASP A 267 5.68 2.04 -0.46
C ASP A 267 4.58 3.02 -0.89
N GLY A 268 3.57 2.56 -1.67
CA GLY A 268 2.51 3.41 -2.20
C GLY A 268 2.96 4.32 -3.36
N ASP A 269 4.06 3.98 -4.01
CA ASP A 269 4.72 4.74 -5.09
C ASP A 269 4.21 4.41 -6.50
N GLY A 270 3.25 3.49 -6.63
CA GLY A 270 2.67 3.06 -7.90
C GLY A 270 1.76 4.10 -8.55
N ALA A 271 1.26 5.09 -7.80
CA ALA A 271 0.48 6.22 -8.32
C ALA A 271 1.43 7.34 -8.75
N THR A 272 1.93 7.26 -9.99
CA THR A 272 2.93 8.20 -10.52
C THR A 272 2.32 9.31 -11.38
N GLY A 273 1.12 9.10 -11.91
CA GLY A 273 0.36 10.14 -12.61
C GLY A 273 -0.25 11.17 -11.65
N ILE A 274 -0.32 12.44 -12.08
CA ILE A 274 -0.98 13.50 -11.29
C ILE A 274 -2.45 13.11 -11.04
N GLY A 275 -2.87 13.08 -9.77
CA GLY A 275 -4.24 12.72 -9.39
C GLY A 275 -4.61 11.24 -9.62
N SER A 276 -3.63 10.36 -9.82
CA SER A 276 -3.87 8.92 -10.05
C SER A 276 -4.11 8.12 -8.75
N VAL A 277 -4.67 6.92 -8.91
CA VAL A 277 -4.91 5.96 -7.83
C VAL A 277 -4.30 4.61 -8.23
N ALA A 278 -3.42 4.05 -7.40
CA ALA A 278 -2.80 2.75 -7.61
C ALA A 278 -2.99 1.83 -6.39
N ALA A 279 -3.95 0.91 -6.49
CA ALA A 279 -4.34 0.02 -5.39
C ALA A 279 -4.09 -1.46 -5.72
N GLY A 280 -3.01 -2.04 -5.18
CA GLY A 280 -2.64 -3.44 -5.38
C GLY A 280 -1.13 -3.65 -5.41
N VAL A 281 -0.70 -4.89 -5.19
CA VAL A 281 0.71 -5.27 -5.31
C VAL A 281 1.16 -5.13 -6.77
N GLY A 282 2.18 -4.31 -7.02
CA GLY A 282 2.76 -4.08 -8.34
C GLY A 282 1.89 -3.24 -9.29
N THR A 283 0.86 -2.54 -8.79
CA THR A 283 0.07 -1.64 -9.64
C THR A 283 0.87 -0.42 -10.08
N GLN A 284 0.67 0.01 -11.32
CA GLN A 284 1.28 1.22 -11.87
C GLN A 284 0.21 2.09 -12.53
N ALA A 285 -0.15 3.20 -11.88
CA ALA A 285 -1.03 4.24 -12.43
C ALA A 285 -0.17 5.43 -12.85
N SER A 286 0.34 5.41 -14.09
CA SER A 286 1.23 6.45 -14.63
C SER A 286 0.50 7.51 -15.46
N GLY A 287 -0.71 7.21 -15.93
CA GLY A 287 -1.56 8.19 -16.59
C GLY A 287 -2.09 9.26 -15.61
N GLU A 288 -2.14 10.51 -16.05
CA GLU A 288 -2.82 11.59 -15.32
C GLU A 288 -4.27 11.21 -15.03
N GLY A 289 -4.70 11.24 -13.77
CA GLY A 289 -6.04 10.87 -13.33
C GLY A 289 -6.39 9.38 -13.50
N ALA A 290 -5.42 8.50 -13.74
CA ALA A 290 -5.69 7.07 -13.94
C ALA A 290 -6.10 6.36 -12.64
N VAL A 291 -7.02 5.40 -12.72
CA VAL A 291 -7.47 4.57 -11.59
C VAL A 291 -7.13 3.11 -11.85
N VAL A 292 -6.19 2.57 -11.09
CA VAL A 292 -5.63 1.24 -11.30
C VAL A 292 -5.78 0.40 -10.05
N VAL A 293 -6.46 -0.73 -10.17
CA VAL A 293 -6.82 -1.61 -9.05
C VAL A 293 -6.57 -3.08 -9.42
N GLY A 294 -5.81 -3.78 -8.57
CA GLY A 294 -5.55 -5.22 -8.70
C GLY A 294 -4.10 -5.55 -9.01
N ALA A 295 -3.60 -6.69 -8.51
CA ALA A 295 -2.17 -7.01 -8.56
C ALA A 295 -1.61 -6.97 -10.00
N GLY A 296 -0.49 -6.26 -10.21
CA GLY A 296 0.18 -6.11 -11.50
C GLY A 296 -0.62 -5.34 -12.57
N ALA A 297 -1.73 -4.67 -12.21
CA ALA A 297 -2.49 -3.85 -13.16
C ALA A 297 -1.71 -2.58 -13.55
N MET A 298 -1.91 -2.12 -14.78
CA MET A 298 -1.18 -0.98 -15.36
C MET A 298 -2.17 -0.03 -16.06
N GLY A 299 -2.11 1.26 -15.72
CA GLY A 299 -2.90 2.33 -16.34
C GLY A 299 -2.00 3.48 -16.76
N SER A 300 -1.59 3.51 -18.02
CA SER A 300 -0.70 4.55 -18.56
C SER A 300 -1.43 5.63 -19.36
N GLY A 301 -2.66 5.36 -19.81
CA GLY A 301 -3.49 6.35 -20.49
C GLY A 301 -4.05 7.40 -19.52
N LYS A 302 -4.17 8.65 -19.97
CA LYS A 302 -4.81 9.73 -19.20
C LYS A 302 -6.29 9.42 -18.95
N GLY A 303 -6.73 9.58 -17.71
CA GLY A 303 -8.10 9.28 -17.27
C GLY A 303 -8.49 7.80 -17.44
N SER A 304 -7.53 6.90 -17.62
CA SER A 304 -7.81 5.49 -17.85
C SER A 304 -8.17 4.75 -16.56
N VAL A 305 -8.93 3.66 -16.70
CA VAL A 305 -9.28 2.77 -15.59
C VAL A 305 -8.80 1.36 -15.90
N ALA A 306 -8.02 0.75 -15.03
CA ALA A 306 -7.60 -0.65 -15.14
C ALA A 306 -7.95 -1.40 -13.86
N MET A 307 -8.95 -2.27 -13.90
CA MET A 307 -9.43 -3.02 -12.74
C MET A 307 -9.36 -4.54 -12.97
N GLY A 308 -8.55 -5.23 -12.18
CA GLY A 308 -8.33 -6.68 -12.25
C GLY A 308 -6.84 -7.02 -12.30
N ARG A 309 -6.48 -8.24 -11.88
CA ARG A 309 -5.07 -8.67 -11.87
C ARG A 309 -4.48 -8.62 -13.28
N ASN A 310 -3.36 -7.92 -13.47
CA ASN A 310 -2.70 -7.72 -14.77
C ASN A 310 -3.59 -7.07 -15.85
N ALA A 311 -4.62 -6.31 -15.47
CA ALA A 311 -5.37 -5.49 -16.42
C ALA A 311 -4.48 -4.34 -16.95
N SER A 312 -4.56 -4.01 -18.23
CA SER A 312 -3.71 -3.00 -18.87
C SER A 312 -4.54 -2.01 -19.68
N ALA A 313 -4.71 -0.79 -19.16
CA ALA A 313 -5.32 0.34 -19.87
C ALA A 313 -4.23 1.29 -20.37
N SER A 314 -3.87 1.16 -21.65
CA SER A 314 -2.72 1.86 -22.22
C SER A 314 -3.08 3.17 -22.92
N ALA A 315 -4.31 3.30 -23.41
CA ALA A 315 -4.80 4.47 -24.13
C ALA A 315 -5.67 5.40 -23.27
N ASP A 316 -5.69 6.68 -23.64
CA ASP A 316 -6.45 7.72 -22.94
C ASP A 316 -7.96 7.41 -22.93
N GLY A 317 -8.60 7.62 -21.77
CA GLY A 317 -10.04 7.39 -21.55
C GLY A 317 -10.50 5.92 -21.57
N SER A 318 -9.58 4.96 -21.80
CA SER A 318 -9.92 3.53 -21.78
C SER A 318 -10.33 3.03 -20.40
N VAL A 319 -11.27 2.09 -20.38
CA VAL A 319 -11.76 1.41 -19.19
C VAL A 319 -11.59 -0.10 -19.38
N VAL A 320 -10.69 -0.72 -18.64
CA VAL A 320 -10.28 -2.12 -18.79
C VAL A 320 -10.64 -2.92 -17.55
N LEU A 321 -11.55 -3.89 -17.70
CA LEU A 321 -12.11 -4.67 -16.60
C LEU A 321 -11.82 -6.16 -16.76
N GLY A 322 -11.30 -6.76 -15.70
CA GLY A 322 -11.07 -8.18 -15.56
C GLY A 322 -9.60 -8.57 -15.62
N THR A 323 -9.28 -9.72 -15.02
CA THR A 323 -7.92 -10.27 -15.00
C THR A 323 -7.36 -10.42 -16.42
N GLY A 324 -6.18 -9.86 -16.66
CA GLY A 324 -5.48 -9.93 -17.94
C GLY A 324 -6.09 -9.14 -19.09
N ALA A 325 -7.20 -8.41 -18.86
CA ALA A 325 -7.84 -7.62 -19.92
C ALA A 325 -6.92 -6.49 -20.42
N LYS A 326 -7.05 -6.14 -21.70
CA LYS A 326 -6.26 -5.09 -22.36
C LYS A 326 -7.12 -4.30 -23.34
N ASP A 327 -6.91 -2.99 -23.41
CA ASP A 327 -7.54 -2.15 -24.44
C ASP A 327 -6.87 -2.27 -25.82
N GLY A 328 -5.68 -2.85 -25.90
CA GLY A 328 -4.91 -2.99 -27.14
C GLY A 328 -4.48 -1.66 -27.74
N GLY A 329 -4.45 -0.59 -26.94
CA GLY A 329 -4.16 0.77 -27.42
C GLY A 329 -5.29 1.43 -28.21
N ARG A 330 -6.50 0.85 -28.21
CA ARG A 330 -7.63 1.33 -29.03
C ARG A 330 -8.14 2.72 -28.62
N GLY A 331 -8.33 2.96 -27.33
CA GLY A 331 -8.62 4.30 -26.78
C GLY A 331 -9.82 5.01 -27.40
N ALA A 332 -9.72 6.33 -27.50
CA ALA A 332 -10.65 7.22 -28.21
C ALA A 332 -10.49 7.08 -29.73
N GLU A 333 -11.60 6.91 -30.45
CA GLU A 333 -11.62 6.68 -31.90
C GLU A 333 -12.71 7.52 -32.59
N ASN A 334 -12.43 7.91 -33.84
CA ASN A 334 -13.43 8.42 -34.76
C ASN A 334 -13.62 7.42 -35.90
N TYR A 335 -14.82 6.87 -36.06
CA TYR A 335 -15.11 5.89 -37.11
C TYR A 335 -16.57 5.96 -37.61
N ILE A 336 -16.80 5.50 -38.83
CA ILE A 336 -18.15 5.32 -39.38
C ILE A 336 -18.62 3.90 -39.09
N GLY A 337 -19.81 3.77 -38.49
CA GLY A 337 -20.41 2.47 -38.18
C GLY A 337 -20.63 1.65 -39.45
N LYS A 338 -20.05 0.45 -39.52
CA LYS A 338 -20.05 -0.41 -40.74
C LYS A 338 -21.44 -0.63 -41.34
N TYR A 339 -22.46 -0.79 -40.50
CA TYR A 339 -23.83 -1.08 -40.93
C TYR A 339 -24.77 0.12 -40.77
N SER A 340 -24.53 1.01 -39.79
CA SER A 340 -25.39 2.17 -39.55
C SER A 340 -25.04 3.38 -40.42
N GLY A 341 -23.80 3.47 -40.92
CA GLY A 341 -23.29 4.66 -41.62
C GLY A 341 -23.12 5.90 -40.73
N VAL A 342 -23.36 5.77 -39.42
CA VAL A 342 -23.32 6.88 -38.46
C VAL A 342 -21.88 7.13 -38.00
N GLU A 343 -21.49 8.40 -37.90
CA GLU A 343 -20.21 8.81 -37.32
C GLU A 343 -20.21 8.61 -35.80
N ASN A 344 -19.18 7.94 -35.30
CA ASN A 344 -18.94 7.70 -33.89
C ASN A 344 -17.65 8.40 -33.48
N LYS A 345 -17.73 9.24 -32.44
CA LYS A 345 -16.59 9.89 -31.79
C LYS A 345 -16.54 9.42 -30.35
N THR A 346 -15.75 8.38 -30.08
CA THR A 346 -15.63 7.81 -28.74
C THR A 346 -14.56 8.58 -27.95
N VAL A 347 -14.75 8.66 -26.63
CA VAL A 347 -13.77 9.25 -25.70
C VAL A 347 -12.86 8.19 -25.07
N GLY A 348 -13.03 6.93 -25.47
CA GLY A 348 -12.36 5.77 -24.91
C GLY A 348 -13.04 4.49 -25.35
N THR A 349 -12.53 3.36 -24.86
CA THR A 349 -13.11 2.03 -25.06
C THR A 349 -13.30 1.31 -23.73
N VAL A 350 -14.37 0.53 -23.60
CA VAL A 350 -14.52 -0.42 -22.50
C VAL A 350 -14.03 -1.78 -22.99
N SER A 351 -12.88 -2.24 -22.48
CA SER A 351 -12.37 -3.59 -22.77
C SER A 351 -12.63 -4.53 -21.60
N LEU A 352 -13.29 -5.65 -21.88
CA LEU A 352 -13.57 -6.71 -20.92
C LEU A 352 -12.66 -7.93 -21.14
N GLY A 353 -11.59 -7.83 -21.92
CA GLY A 353 -10.84 -9.00 -22.37
C GLY A 353 -9.51 -8.66 -23.05
N ASP A 354 -8.81 -9.67 -23.56
CA ASP A 354 -7.63 -9.51 -24.40
C ASP A 354 -7.93 -10.15 -25.77
N ALA A 355 -8.35 -9.33 -26.72
CA ALA A 355 -8.70 -9.76 -28.06
C ALA A 355 -7.52 -10.43 -28.79
N THR A 356 -6.28 -10.06 -28.47
CA THR A 356 -5.08 -10.66 -29.08
C THR A 356 -4.86 -12.10 -28.65
N LYS A 357 -5.41 -12.49 -27.49
CA LYS A 357 -5.38 -13.85 -26.95
C LYS A 357 -6.70 -14.61 -27.11
N GLY A 358 -7.73 -13.96 -27.64
CA GLY A 358 -9.10 -14.51 -27.67
C GLY A 358 -9.77 -14.60 -26.29
N GLU A 359 -9.20 -13.98 -25.25
CA GLU A 359 -9.75 -13.96 -23.90
C GLU A 359 -10.92 -12.97 -23.83
N THR A 360 -12.13 -13.43 -24.14
CA THR A 360 -13.36 -12.61 -24.10
C THR A 360 -14.22 -12.93 -22.88
N ARG A 361 -15.15 -12.02 -22.55
CA ARG A 361 -16.10 -12.19 -21.44
C ARG A 361 -17.53 -11.96 -21.94
N THR A 362 -18.47 -12.72 -21.41
CA THR A 362 -19.91 -12.50 -21.63
C THR A 362 -20.38 -11.30 -20.81
N ILE A 363 -21.21 -10.46 -21.41
CA ILE A 363 -21.94 -9.40 -20.70
C ILE A 363 -23.36 -9.93 -20.44
N SER A 364 -23.74 -10.07 -19.17
CA SER A 364 -25.04 -10.63 -18.77
C SER A 364 -25.94 -9.57 -18.11
N ASN A 365 -27.25 -9.82 -18.07
CA ASN A 365 -28.26 -8.91 -17.51
C ASN A 365 -28.35 -7.54 -18.20
N VAL A 366 -28.14 -7.52 -19.53
CA VAL A 366 -28.32 -6.31 -20.35
C VAL A 366 -29.81 -6.15 -20.69
N ALA A 367 -30.39 -5.01 -20.31
CA ALA A 367 -31.76 -4.63 -20.67
C ALA A 367 -31.90 -4.36 -22.19
N ASP A 368 -33.11 -4.16 -22.71
CA ASP A 368 -33.26 -3.77 -24.13
C ASP A 368 -32.69 -2.37 -24.34
N ALA A 369 -31.94 -2.21 -25.43
CA ALA A 369 -31.48 -0.91 -25.90
C ALA A 369 -32.67 0.04 -26.09
N LYS A 370 -32.58 1.23 -25.50
CA LYS A 370 -33.58 2.30 -25.63
C LYS A 370 -33.10 3.37 -26.61
N GLU A 371 -31.82 3.73 -26.51
CA GLU A 371 -31.16 4.71 -27.38
C GLU A 371 -30.28 4.01 -28.43
N ALA A 372 -29.91 4.73 -29.48
CA ALA A 372 -29.11 4.18 -30.59
C ALA A 372 -27.69 3.74 -30.20
N THR A 373 -27.19 4.18 -29.04
CA THR A 373 -25.85 3.87 -28.51
C THR A 373 -25.86 2.85 -27.38
N ASP A 374 -27.02 2.29 -27.03
CA ASP A 374 -27.13 1.25 -26.02
C ASP A 374 -26.68 -0.11 -26.57
N ALA A 375 -26.23 -1.00 -25.69
CA ALA A 375 -25.88 -2.36 -26.07
C ALA A 375 -27.14 -3.18 -26.41
N VAL A 376 -27.12 -3.87 -27.55
CA VAL A 376 -28.18 -4.79 -27.97
C VAL A 376 -28.01 -6.13 -27.25
N ASN A 377 -29.09 -6.67 -26.69
CA ASN A 377 -29.08 -8.01 -26.09
C ASN A 377 -29.70 -9.07 -27.04
N LEU A 378 -29.60 -10.36 -26.67
CA LEU A 378 -30.05 -11.48 -27.51
C LEU A 378 -31.53 -11.41 -27.89
N ARG A 379 -32.44 -10.94 -27.01
CA ARG A 379 -33.88 -10.94 -27.30
C ARG A 379 -34.25 -9.95 -28.42
N GLN A 380 -33.51 -8.85 -28.53
CA GLN A 380 -33.71 -7.87 -29.61
C GLN A 380 -33.24 -8.45 -30.94
N LEU A 381 -32.12 -9.18 -30.93
CA LEU A 381 -31.63 -9.88 -32.12
C LEU A 381 -32.58 -11.01 -32.53
N ASP A 382 -33.09 -11.78 -31.57
CA ASP A 382 -34.07 -12.84 -31.82
C ASP A 382 -35.37 -12.28 -32.42
N TYR A 383 -35.83 -11.12 -31.96
CA TYR A 383 -36.98 -10.43 -32.56
C TYR A 383 -36.73 -10.10 -34.04
N VAL A 384 -35.56 -9.54 -34.38
CA VAL A 384 -35.19 -9.28 -35.77
C VAL A 384 -35.12 -10.57 -36.58
N ALA A 385 -34.52 -11.63 -36.05
CA ALA A 385 -34.44 -12.93 -36.72
C ALA A 385 -35.85 -13.51 -37.01
N GLN A 386 -36.78 -13.39 -36.06
CA GLN A 386 -38.17 -13.81 -36.25
C GLN A 386 -38.89 -13.00 -37.34
N GLN A 387 -38.70 -11.67 -37.39
CA GLN A 387 -39.29 -10.82 -38.43
C GLN A 387 -38.77 -11.19 -39.84
N VAL A 388 -37.48 -11.49 -39.97
CA VAL A 388 -36.89 -11.94 -41.25
C VAL A 388 -37.45 -13.29 -41.67
N ASN A 389 -37.62 -14.22 -40.73
CA ASN A 389 -38.23 -15.52 -41.02
C ASN A 389 -39.69 -15.36 -41.48
N HIS A 390 -40.50 -14.55 -40.78
CA HIS A 390 -41.87 -14.26 -41.18
C HIS A 390 -41.97 -13.67 -42.59
N TYR A 391 -41.14 -12.67 -42.90
CA TYR A 391 -41.09 -12.11 -44.25
C TYR A 391 -40.75 -13.17 -45.31
N THR A 392 -39.81 -14.05 -45.00
CA THR A 392 -39.40 -15.13 -45.90
C THR A 392 -40.53 -16.14 -46.10
N ASP A 393 -41.18 -16.55 -45.01
CA ASP A 393 -42.31 -17.49 -45.03
C ASP A 393 -43.51 -16.91 -45.80
N ASP A 394 -43.85 -15.63 -45.60
CA ASP A 394 -44.91 -14.94 -46.35
C ASP A 394 -44.62 -14.91 -47.86
N LYS A 395 -43.35 -14.66 -48.25
CA LYS A 395 -42.94 -14.71 -49.65
C LYS A 395 -43.03 -16.12 -50.23
N MET A 396 -42.65 -17.14 -49.46
CA MET A 396 -42.80 -18.54 -49.86
C MET A 396 -44.27 -18.96 -49.98
N GLN A 397 -45.13 -18.51 -49.07
CA GLN A 397 -46.57 -18.74 -49.14
C GLN A 397 -47.18 -18.08 -50.37
N GLY A 398 -46.81 -16.84 -50.70
CA GLY A 398 -47.23 -16.19 -51.94
C GLY A 398 -46.84 -16.96 -53.20
N LEU A 399 -45.67 -17.61 -53.21
CA LEU A 399 -45.26 -18.52 -54.29
C LEU A 399 -46.09 -19.82 -54.30
N SER A 400 -46.46 -20.35 -53.14
CA SER A 400 -47.39 -21.48 -53.01
C SER A 400 -48.79 -21.13 -53.52
N ASP A 401 -49.27 -19.91 -53.27
CA ASP A 401 -50.56 -19.44 -53.78
C ASP A 401 -50.57 -19.29 -55.31
N ILE A 402 -49.43 -18.94 -55.91
CA ILE A 402 -49.28 -19.01 -57.38
C ILE A 402 -49.43 -20.46 -57.88
N GLN A 403 -48.96 -21.47 -57.13
CA GLN A 403 -49.26 -22.87 -57.46
C GLN A 403 -50.75 -23.21 -57.30
N ASN A 404 -51.51 -22.50 -56.47
CA ASN A 404 -52.97 -22.70 -56.40
C ASN A 404 -53.69 -22.14 -57.64
N VAL A 405 -53.16 -21.08 -58.26
CA VAL A 405 -53.64 -20.53 -59.54
C VAL A 405 -53.19 -21.40 -60.72
N PHE A 406 -51.94 -21.87 -60.71
CA PHE A 406 -51.39 -22.81 -61.68
C PHE A 406 -50.98 -24.12 -60.97
N LYS A 407 -51.92 -25.05 -60.79
CA LYS A 407 -51.68 -26.35 -60.14
C LYS A 407 -50.78 -27.26 -61.00
N ILE A 408 -49.47 -27.03 -60.94
CA ILE A 408 -48.46 -27.90 -61.53
C ILE A 408 -48.03 -28.90 -60.44
N ASN A 409 -48.57 -30.12 -60.48
CA ASN A 409 -48.20 -31.19 -59.55
C ASN A 409 -46.81 -31.71 -59.91
N ASN A 410 -45.77 -31.07 -59.39
CA ASN A 410 -44.37 -31.35 -59.72
C ASN A 410 -43.82 -32.46 -58.81
N SER A 411 -44.14 -33.73 -59.10
CA SER A 411 -43.64 -34.87 -58.31
C SER A 411 -42.22 -35.31 -58.67
N LYS A 412 -41.58 -34.72 -59.70
CA LYS A 412 -40.17 -34.97 -60.09
C LYS A 412 -39.58 -33.74 -60.76
N SER A 413 -38.43 -33.30 -60.27
CA SER A 413 -37.59 -32.22 -60.79
C SER A 413 -37.37 -32.28 -62.32
N SER A 414 -38.28 -31.67 -63.09
CA SER A 414 -38.12 -31.42 -64.54
C SER A 414 -38.68 -30.04 -64.91
N SER A 415 -37.83 -29.16 -65.43
CA SER A 415 -38.16 -27.77 -65.76
C SER A 415 -38.98 -27.67 -67.06
N SER A 416 -40.12 -26.97 -67.04
CA SER A 416 -40.82 -26.52 -68.27
C SER A 416 -39.95 -25.51 -69.01
N LYS A 417 -39.78 -25.66 -70.33
CA LYS A 417 -38.89 -24.80 -71.12
C LYS A 417 -39.68 -23.99 -72.17
N GLY A 418 -39.90 -22.70 -71.91
CA GLY A 418 -40.23 -21.73 -72.96
C GLY A 418 -38.92 -21.24 -73.57
N ILE A 419 -38.49 -21.84 -74.68
CA ILE A 419 -37.13 -21.63 -75.24
C ILE A 419 -37.06 -20.61 -76.38
N ALA A 420 -38.22 -20.13 -76.87
CA ALA A 420 -38.30 -19.15 -77.95
C ALA A 420 -38.90 -17.81 -77.49
N LEU A 421 -38.76 -16.77 -78.31
CA LEU A 421 -39.29 -15.42 -78.04
C LEU A 421 -40.82 -15.48 -77.86
N ASN A 422 -41.34 -14.88 -76.79
CA ASN A 422 -42.76 -14.87 -76.39
C ASN A 422 -43.39 -16.28 -76.23
N ALA A 423 -42.58 -17.31 -75.96
CA ALA A 423 -43.08 -18.67 -75.79
C ALA A 423 -43.52 -18.95 -74.35
N MET A 424 -44.66 -19.65 -74.19
CA MET A 424 -45.22 -20.04 -72.90
C MET A 424 -45.30 -21.56 -72.79
N ALA A 425 -44.76 -22.15 -71.71
CA ALA A 425 -44.82 -23.58 -71.44
C ALA A 425 -45.37 -23.82 -70.03
N ILE A 426 -46.50 -24.53 -69.93
CA ILE A 426 -47.21 -24.83 -68.68
C ILE A 426 -47.38 -26.36 -68.56
N GLY A 427 -46.77 -26.96 -67.54
CA GLY A 427 -46.78 -28.41 -67.29
C GLY A 427 -45.37 -29.03 -67.31
N THR A 428 -45.19 -30.17 -66.63
CA THR A 428 -43.92 -30.90 -66.59
C THR A 428 -43.48 -31.29 -68.00
N ASP A 429 -42.21 -31.05 -68.35
CA ASP A 429 -41.63 -31.32 -69.68
C ASP A 429 -42.37 -30.66 -70.87
N ALA A 430 -43.26 -29.69 -70.63
CA ALA A 430 -43.83 -28.88 -71.69
C ALA A 430 -42.72 -28.05 -72.37
N THR A 431 -42.70 -28.07 -73.70
CA THR A 431 -41.69 -27.40 -74.53
C THR A 431 -42.37 -26.49 -75.54
N ALA A 432 -42.07 -25.19 -75.49
CA ALA A 432 -42.50 -24.23 -76.50
C ALA A 432 -41.26 -23.61 -77.16
N SER A 433 -40.91 -24.13 -78.34
CA SER A 433 -39.72 -23.75 -79.12
C SER A 433 -40.02 -22.98 -80.40
N GLY A 434 -41.29 -22.86 -80.78
CA GLY A 434 -41.74 -21.89 -81.78
C GLY A 434 -41.91 -20.49 -81.19
N VAL A 435 -41.62 -19.45 -81.96
CA VAL A 435 -41.89 -18.04 -81.57
C VAL A 435 -43.39 -17.85 -81.36
N ASP A 436 -43.78 -17.12 -80.31
CA ASP A 436 -45.19 -16.92 -79.91
C ASP A 436 -45.96 -18.25 -79.64
N GLY A 437 -45.23 -19.33 -79.31
CA GLY A 437 -45.81 -20.66 -79.09
C GLY A 437 -46.35 -20.86 -77.67
N VAL A 438 -47.45 -21.61 -77.52
CA VAL A 438 -48.06 -21.92 -76.21
C VAL A 438 -48.23 -23.43 -76.02
N ALA A 439 -47.40 -24.04 -75.16
CA ALA A 439 -47.49 -25.45 -74.79
C ALA A 439 -48.17 -25.61 -73.42
N MET A 440 -49.33 -26.27 -73.38
CA MET A 440 -50.13 -26.45 -72.17
C MET A 440 -50.44 -27.92 -71.91
N GLY A 441 -49.77 -28.53 -70.94
CA GLY A 441 -49.94 -29.93 -70.53
C GLY A 441 -48.60 -30.67 -70.37
N ASN A 442 -48.60 -31.76 -69.60
CA ASN A 442 -47.40 -32.59 -69.44
C ASN A 442 -46.87 -33.09 -70.79
N ASN A 443 -45.59 -32.86 -71.10
CA ASN A 443 -44.95 -33.25 -72.36
C ASN A 443 -45.65 -32.68 -73.62
N ALA A 444 -46.36 -31.55 -73.51
CA ALA A 444 -46.88 -30.82 -74.67
C ALA A 444 -45.70 -30.16 -75.42
N ASN A 445 -45.66 -30.27 -76.75
CA ASN A 445 -44.56 -29.80 -77.57
C ASN A 445 -45.06 -28.87 -78.68
N VAL A 446 -44.61 -27.63 -78.68
CA VAL A 446 -44.85 -26.65 -79.74
C VAL A 446 -43.53 -26.32 -80.41
N SER A 447 -43.34 -26.82 -81.63
CA SER A 447 -42.13 -26.58 -82.42
C SER A 447 -42.31 -25.53 -83.53
N ALA A 448 -43.55 -25.19 -83.87
CA ALA A 448 -43.86 -24.21 -84.90
C ALA A 448 -44.27 -22.83 -84.34
N ASN A 449 -44.05 -21.78 -85.14
CA ASN A 449 -44.35 -20.39 -84.75
C ASN A 449 -45.87 -20.14 -84.66
N ASN A 450 -46.27 -19.31 -83.68
CA ASN A 450 -47.66 -18.93 -83.41
C ASN A 450 -48.60 -20.15 -83.32
N ALA A 451 -48.13 -21.23 -82.71
CA ALA A 451 -48.87 -22.47 -82.56
C ALA A 451 -49.13 -22.79 -81.09
N VAL A 452 -50.21 -23.53 -80.83
CA VAL A 452 -50.67 -23.87 -79.49
C VAL A 452 -50.82 -25.39 -79.39
N ALA A 453 -50.20 -26.02 -78.40
CA ALA A 453 -50.44 -27.43 -78.08
C ALA A 453 -51.17 -27.52 -76.74
N ILE A 454 -52.40 -28.06 -76.73
CA ILE A 454 -53.24 -28.16 -75.53
C ILE A 454 -53.49 -29.63 -75.20
N GLY A 455 -53.19 -30.01 -73.96
CA GLY A 455 -53.30 -31.37 -73.43
C GLY A 455 -51.95 -32.09 -73.37
N ALA A 456 -51.86 -33.09 -72.50
CA ALA A 456 -50.63 -33.85 -72.31
C ALA A 456 -50.19 -34.59 -73.59
N ASN A 457 -48.90 -34.58 -73.92
CA ASN A 457 -48.34 -35.19 -75.14
C ASN A 457 -48.86 -34.61 -76.47
N SER A 458 -49.54 -33.46 -76.46
CA SER A 458 -49.97 -32.79 -77.70
C SER A 458 -48.76 -32.22 -78.44
N VAL A 459 -48.76 -32.30 -79.78
CA VAL A 459 -47.66 -31.81 -80.63
C VAL A 459 -48.23 -30.80 -81.62
N ALA A 460 -47.71 -29.58 -81.62
CA ALA A 460 -48.01 -28.53 -82.59
C ALA A 460 -46.76 -28.19 -83.40
N ASP A 461 -46.65 -28.85 -84.56
CA ASP A 461 -45.52 -28.78 -85.49
C ASP A 461 -45.83 -27.99 -86.77
N ARG A 462 -46.99 -27.32 -86.81
CA ARG A 462 -47.45 -26.49 -87.93
C ARG A 462 -47.71 -25.05 -87.48
N PRO A 463 -47.21 -24.03 -88.21
CA PRO A 463 -47.44 -22.64 -87.82
C PRO A 463 -48.92 -22.26 -87.83
N ASN A 464 -49.33 -21.35 -86.93
CA ASN A 464 -50.72 -20.85 -86.86
C ASN A 464 -51.77 -21.95 -86.60
N THR A 465 -51.46 -22.94 -85.77
CA THR A 465 -52.38 -24.04 -85.46
C THR A 465 -52.62 -24.20 -83.97
N VAL A 466 -53.78 -24.74 -83.61
CA VAL A 466 -54.06 -25.26 -82.27
C VAL A 466 -54.14 -26.79 -82.37
N SER A 467 -53.15 -27.48 -81.81
CA SER A 467 -53.12 -28.93 -81.71
C SER A 467 -53.66 -29.41 -80.36
N MET A 468 -54.64 -30.30 -80.41
CA MET A 468 -55.24 -30.92 -79.22
C MET A 468 -54.73 -32.36 -78.99
N GLY A 469 -53.69 -32.80 -79.70
CA GLY A 469 -53.18 -34.17 -79.59
C GLY A 469 -51.91 -34.40 -80.41
N SER A 470 -51.60 -35.66 -80.68
CA SER A 470 -50.50 -36.07 -81.55
C SER A 470 -50.97 -37.16 -82.51
N ALA A 471 -50.13 -37.51 -83.48
CA ALA A 471 -50.44 -38.59 -84.41
C ALA A 471 -50.72 -39.90 -83.64
N GLY A 472 -51.92 -40.45 -83.83
CA GLY A 472 -52.37 -41.67 -83.13
C GLY A 472 -52.90 -41.44 -81.71
N SER A 473 -52.94 -40.19 -81.23
CA SER A 473 -53.52 -39.81 -79.93
C SER A 473 -54.26 -38.48 -80.05
N GLN A 474 -55.22 -38.43 -80.98
CA GLN A 474 -56.09 -37.28 -81.18
C GLN A 474 -57.16 -37.20 -80.09
N ARG A 475 -57.56 -35.98 -79.73
CA ARG A 475 -58.65 -35.74 -78.78
C ARG A 475 -59.92 -35.31 -79.50
N GLN A 476 -61.05 -35.69 -78.93
CA GLN A 476 -62.34 -35.16 -79.35
C GLN A 476 -62.53 -33.74 -78.83
N VAL A 477 -63.10 -32.87 -79.65
CA VAL A 477 -63.63 -31.57 -79.23
C VAL A 477 -65.12 -31.75 -79.03
N THR A 478 -65.56 -31.73 -77.77
CA THR A 478 -66.97 -31.97 -77.39
C THR A 478 -67.68 -30.68 -77.05
N ASN A 479 -69.02 -30.69 -77.07
CA ASN A 479 -69.88 -29.53 -76.80
C ASN A 479 -69.67 -28.34 -77.75
N VAL A 480 -69.37 -28.63 -79.02
CA VAL A 480 -69.24 -27.61 -80.08
C VAL A 480 -70.64 -27.16 -80.50
N ALA A 481 -70.97 -25.89 -80.21
CA ALA A 481 -72.20 -25.26 -80.69
C ALA A 481 -72.23 -25.21 -82.23
N PRO A 482 -73.41 -25.13 -82.87
CA PRO A 482 -73.50 -24.99 -84.32
C PRO A 482 -72.75 -23.75 -84.82
N ALA A 483 -71.98 -23.91 -85.89
CA ALA A 483 -71.34 -22.82 -86.62
C ALA A 483 -72.35 -21.76 -87.08
N THR A 484 -71.99 -20.48 -86.90
CA THR A 484 -72.80 -19.30 -87.26
C THR A 484 -72.12 -18.44 -88.32
N THR A 485 -70.79 -18.51 -88.43
CA THR A 485 -69.98 -17.83 -89.45
C THR A 485 -69.11 -18.83 -90.23
N GLU A 486 -68.51 -18.39 -91.34
CA GLU A 486 -67.72 -19.27 -92.23
C GLU A 486 -66.46 -19.86 -91.59
N THR A 487 -65.93 -19.23 -90.53
CA THR A 487 -64.71 -19.66 -89.83
C THR A 487 -64.98 -20.46 -88.56
N ASP A 488 -66.24 -20.74 -88.24
CA ASP A 488 -66.60 -21.54 -87.06
C ASP A 488 -66.41 -23.04 -87.34
N ALA A 489 -66.10 -23.80 -86.30
CA ALA A 489 -66.05 -25.26 -86.40
C ALA A 489 -67.46 -25.84 -86.59
N VAL A 490 -67.66 -26.67 -87.61
CA VAL A 490 -68.91 -27.38 -87.88
C VAL A 490 -69.05 -28.58 -86.94
N ASN A 491 -70.17 -28.70 -86.25
CA ASN A 491 -70.43 -29.86 -85.40
C ASN A 491 -71.08 -31.03 -86.16
N LEU A 492 -71.11 -32.21 -85.54
CA LEU A 492 -71.68 -33.42 -86.16
C LEU A 492 -73.17 -33.26 -86.52
N GLY A 493 -73.92 -32.46 -85.76
CA GLY A 493 -75.33 -32.18 -86.04
C GLY A 493 -75.52 -31.43 -87.36
N GLN A 494 -74.72 -30.39 -87.61
CA GLN A 494 -74.75 -29.64 -88.86
C GLN A 494 -74.28 -30.48 -90.05
N LEU A 495 -73.23 -31.29 -89.88
CA LEU A 495 -72.76 -32.21 -90.93
C LEU A 495 -73.86 -33.22 -91.30
N ASN A 496 -74.46 -33.87 -90.30
CA ASN A 496 -75.53 -34.82 -90.53
C ASN A 496 -76.72 -34.16 -91.23
N GLN A 497 -77.10 -32.94 -90.81
CA GLN A 497 -78.17 -32.19 -91.46
C GLN A 497 -77.85 -31.88 -92.92
N GLY A 498 -76.62 -31.45 -93.23
CA GLY A 498 -76.16 -31.21 -94.59
C GLY A 498 -76.21 -32.47 -95.45
N VAL A 499 -75.75 -33.61 -94.92
CA VAL A 499 -75.78 -34.91 -95.61
C VAL A 499 -77.22 -35.40 -95.84
N ILE A 500 -78.12 -35.20 -94.87
CA ILE A 500 -79.55 -35.53 -95.01
C ILE A 500 -80.16 -34.71 -96.15
N THR A 501 -79.90 -33.40 -96.19
CA THR A 501 -80.38 -32.52 -97.28
C THR A 501 -79.85 -32.99 -98.64
N ALA A 502 -78.57 -33.34 -98.73
CA ALA A 502 -77.97 -33.86 -99.97
C ALA A 502 -78.61 -35.20 -100.40
N LYS A 503 -78.81 -36.14 -99.47
CA LYS A 503 -79.44 -37.43 -99.76
C LYS A 503 -80.88 -37.27 -100.25
N GLN A 504 -81.67 -36.41 -99.61
CA GLN A 504 -83.04 -36.13 -100.02
C GLN A 504 -83.12 -35.56 -101.44
N TYR A 505 -82.21 -34.65 -101.79
CA TYR A 505 -82.10 -34.11 -103.14
C TYR A 505 -81.83 -35.22 -104.18
N THR A 506 -80.85 -36.09 -103.91
CA THR A 506 -80.53 -37.22 -104.80
C THR A 506 -81.70 -38.21 -104.92
N ASP A 507 -82.31 -38.60 -103.80
CA ASP A 507 -83.46 -39.53 -103.79
C ASP A 507 -84.65 -38.96 -104.59
N GLY A 508 -84.90 -37.65 -104.48
CA GLY A 508 -85.93 -36.94 -105.24
C GLY A 508 -85.67 -36.96 -106.75
N MET A 509 -84.43 -36.65 -107.17
CA MET A 509 -84.03 -36.67 -108.58
C MET A 509 -84.13 -38.08 -109.19
N VAL A 510 -83.64 -39.11 -108.48
CA VAL A 510 -83.73 -40.51 -108.93
C VAL A 510 -85.19 -40.96 -109.03
N GLY A 511 -86.03 -40.58 -108.06
CA GLY A 511 -87.46 -40.87 -108.08
C GLY A 511 -88.19 -40.25 -109.27
N ASN A 512 -87.85 -39.01 -109.63
CA ASN A 512 -88.40 -38.35 -110.82
C ASN A 512 -87.96 -39.06 -112.10
N LEU A 513 -86.66 -39.33 -112.25
CA LEU A 513 -86.13 -40.04 -113.42
C LEU A 513 -86.79 -41.41 -113.61
N ARG A 514 -87.01 -42.17 -112.53
CA ARG A 514 -87.70 -43.47 -112.59
C ARG A 514 -89.15 -43.32 -113.07
N ARG A 515 -89.87 -42.30 -112.60
CA ARG A 515 -91.25 -42.04 -113.01
C ARG A 515 -91.34 -41.54 -114.45
N ASP A 516 -90.42 -40.69 -114.89
CA ASP A 516 -90.30 -40.25 -116.29
C ASP A 516 -90.03 -41.45 -117.21
N GLY A 517 -89.07 -42.31 -116.85
CA GLY A 517 -88.80 -43.55 -117.58
C GLY A 517 -90.02 -44.48 -117.65
N ASN A 518 -90.70 -44.71 -116.52
CA ASN A 518 -91.93 -45.51 -116.49
C ASN A 518 -93.05 -44.91 -117.35
N GLY A 519 -93.17 -43.58 -117.39
CA GLY A 519 -94.12 -42.88 -118.26
C GLY A 519 -93.81 -43.09 -119.74
N GLY A 520 -92.53 -43.05 -120.12
CA GLY A 520 -92.07 -43.37 -121.47
C GLY A 520 -92.41 -44.82 -121.88
N VAL A 521 -92.19 -45.78 -120.98
CA VAL A 521 -92.57 -47.19 -121.22
C VAL A 521 -94.09 -47.36 -121.33
N ALA A 522 -94.87 -46.71 -120.46
CA ALA A 522 -96.33 -46.69 -120.59
C ALA A 522 -96.75 -46.16 -121.97
N ALA A 523 -96.17 -45.03 -122.42
CA ALA A 523 -96.46 -44.48 -123.74
C ALA A 523 -96.18 -45.50 -124.85
N ALA A 524 -95.02 -46.17 -124.82
CA ALA A 524 -94.69 -47.21 -125.79
C ALA A 524 -95.68 -48.38 -125.79
N ILE A 525 -96.12 -48.86 -124.62
CA ILE A 525 -97.13 -49.93 -124.50
C ILE A 525 -98.48 -49.45 -125.08
N ALA A 526 -98.89 -48.21 -124.80
CA ALA A 526 -100.12 -47.64 -125.35
C ALA A 526 -100.07 -47.60 -126.88
N THR A 527 -98.93 -47.21 -127.46
CA THR A 527 -98.74 -47.22 -128.93
C THR A 527 -98.80 -48.64 -129.51
N ALA A 528 -98.20 -49.61 -128.83
CA ALA A 528 -98.16 -51.00 -129.27
C ALA A 528 -99.56 -51.61 -129.32
N ASN A 529 -100.43 -51.25 -128.37
CA ASN A 529 -101.81 -51.72 -128.30
C ASN A 529 -102.75 -51.11 -129.34
N LEU A 530 -102.30 -50.15 -130.16
CA LEU A 530 -103.14 -49.56 -131.21
C LEU A 530 -103.46 -50.59 -132.30
N PRO A 531 -104.74 -50.97 -132.51
CA PRO A 531 -105.10 -51.82 -133.63
C PRO A 531 -104.77 -51.17 -134.97
N GLN A 532 -104.47 -52.01 -135.96
CA GLN A 532 -104.12 -51.62 -137.32
C GLN A 532 -105.27 -51.96 -138.27
N ALA A 533 -105.53 -51.11 -139.26
CA ALA A 533 -106.46 -51.37 -140.35
C ALA A 533 -106.05 -52.64 -141.12
N TYR A 534 -107.01 -53.52 -141.41
CA TYR A 534 -106.77 -54.79 -142.11
C TYR A 534 -107.62 -54.96 -143.38
N VAL A 535 -108.50 -54.00 -143.68
CA VAL A 535 -109.39 -54.04 -144.87
C VAL A 535 -108.86 -53.06 -145.93
N PRO A 536 -108.64 -53.49 -147.19
CA PRO A 536 -108.20 -52.63 -148.28
C PRO A 536 -109.10 -51.41 -148.50
N GLY A 537 -108.49 -50.25 -148.76
CA GLY A 537 -109.17 -48.98 -149.04
C GLY A 537 -109.88 -48.33 -147.85
N ARG A 538 -109.65 -48.82 -146.62
CA ARG A 538 -110.23 -48.26 -145.41
C ARG A 538 -109.15 -47.77 -144.45
N GLY A 539 -109.42 -46.61 -143.83
CA GLY A 539 -108.68 -46.11 -142.67
C GLY A 539 -109.29 -46.61 -141.36
N MET A 540 -108.47 -46.64 -140.31
CA MET A 540 -108.83 -46.95 -138.93
C MET A 540 -108.20 -45.90 -138.01
N ALA A 541 -109.04 -45.24 -137.22
CA ALA A 541 -108.58 -44.50 -136.04
C ALA A 541 -108.60 -45.44 -134.84
N SER A 542 -107.50 -45.50 -134.10
CA SER A 542 -107.33 -46.35 -132.92
C SER A 542 -106.95 -45.53 -131.69
N LEU A 543 -107.36 -46.02 -130.53
CA LEU A 543 -107.00 -45.49 -129.23
C LEU A 543 -106.38 -46.63 -128.42
N GLY A 544 -105.16 -46.42 -127.97
CA GLY A 544 -104.43 -47.32 -127.08
C GLY A 544 -104.31 -46.67 -125.72
N VAL A 545 -104.54 -47.44 -124.66
CA VAL A 545 -104.34 -47.00 -123.29
C VAL A 545 -103.42 -48.00 -122.58
N SER A 546 -102.61 -47.51 -121.66
CA SER A 546 -101.71 -48.35 -120.88
C SER A 546 -101.55 -47.85 -119.45
N SER A 547 -101.11 -48.77 -118.59
CA SER A 547 -100.60 -48.48 -117.26
C SER A 547 -99.35 -49.31 -117.02
N TYR A 548 -98.25 -48.67 -116.60
CA TYR A 548 -96.99 -49.33 -116.27
C TYR A 548 -96.38 -48.71 -115.01
N GLN A 549 -96.20 -49.52 -113.97
CA GLN A 549 -95.56 -49.14 -112.71
C GLN A 549 -96.07 -47.81 -112.12
N GLY A 550 -97.40 -47.61 -112.15
CA GLY A 550 -98.09 -46.43 -111.62
C GLY A 550 -98.06 -45.19 -112.54
N GLN A 551 -97.57 -45.30 -113.77
CA GLN A 551 -97.75 -44.30 -114.82
C GLN A 551 -98.73 -44.79 -115.86
N SER A 552 -99.51 -43.88 -116.44
CA SER A 552 -100.47 -44.21 -117.49
C SER A 552 -100.15 -43.46 -118.75
N ALA A 553 -100.52 -44.01 -119.90
CA ALA A 553 -100.38 -43.33 -121.16
C ALA A 553 -101.54 -43.60 -122.10
N ILE A 554 -101.76 -42.64 -122.98
CA ILE A 554 -102.77 -42.69 -124.02
C ILE A 554 -102.05 -42.50 -125.34
N ALA A 555 -102.36 -43.37 -126.30
CA ALA A 555 -101.91 -43.33 -127.66
C ALA A 555 -103.10 -43.18 -128.58
N VAL A 556 -103.01 -42.29 -129.55
CA VAL A 556 -103.95 -42.17 -130.66
C VAL A 556 -103.23 -42.59 -131.92
N GLY A 557 -103.86 -43.45 -132.71
CA GLY A 557 -103.32 -43.98 -133.94
C GLY A 557 -104.27 -43.74 -135.09
N VAL A 558 -103.71 -43.52 -136.27
CA VAL A 558 -104.44 -43.67 -137.53
C VAL A 558 -103.68 -44.63 -138.40
N SER A 559 -104.35 -45.62 -138.96
CA SER A 559 -103.77 -46.56 -139.91
C SER A 559 -104.66 -46.70 -141.13
N ALA A 560 -104.10 -47.04 -142.28
CA ALA A 560 -104.87 -47.22 -143.50
C ALA A 560 -104.21 -48.29 -144.36
N VAL A 561 -105.03 -49.10 -145.03
CA VAL A 561 -104.57 -50.03 -146.07
C VAL A 561 -104.91 -49.42 -147.43
N SER A 562 -103.98 -49.45 -148.39
CA SER A 562 -104.23 -48.98 -149.76
C SER A 562 -105.38 -49.76 -150.43
N ASP A 563 -106.02 -49.18 -151.44
CA ASP A 563 -107.12 -49.83 -152.17
C ASP A 563 -106.72 -51.18 -152.80
N SER A 564 -105.47 -51.29 -153.24
CA SER A 564 -104.89 -52.54 -153.75
C SER A 564 -104.71 -53.63 -152.69
N GLY A 565 -104.84 -53.27 -151.41
CA GLY A 565 -104.55 -54.16 -150.28
C GLY A 565 -103.06 -54.32 -149.99
N HIS A 566 -102.16 -53.75 -150.79
CA HIS A 566 -100.73 -54.03 -150.67
C HIS A 566 -99.98 -53.15 -149.67
N TRP A 567 -100.38 -51.91 -149.40
CA TRP A 567 -99.66 -51.02 -148.47
C TRP A 567 -100.46 -50.76 -147.21
N VAL A 568 -99.81 -50.79 -146.05
CA VAL A 568 -100.41 -50.43 -144.75
C VAL A 568 -99.61 -49.31 -144.10
N PHE A 569 -100.24 -48.18 -143.83
CA PHE A 569 -99.65 -47.05 -143.10
C PHE A 569 -100.17 -47.05 -141.66
N LYS A 570 -99.35 -46.64 -140.71
CA LYS A 570 -99.74 -46.41 -139.31
C LYS A 570 -99.00 -45.21 -138.76
N PHE A 571 -99.73 -44.17 -138.37
CA PHE A 571 -99.24 -43.05 -137.59
C PHE A 571 -99.78 -43.16 -136.18
N SER A 572 -99.00 -42.71 -135.21
CA SER A 572 -99.36 -42.72 -133.80
C SER A 572 -98.78 -41.52 -133.08
N GLY A 573 -99.56 -40.95 -132.17
CA GLY A 573 -99.15 -39.95 -131.21
C GLY A 573 -99.51 -40.42 -129.81
N THR A 574 -98.67 -40.15 -128.84
CA THR A 574 -98.81 -40.63 -127.45
C THR A 574 -98.54 -39.51 -126.47
N THR A 575 -99.17 -39.61 -125.30
CA THR A 575 -98.83 -38.82 -124.13
C THR A 575 -98.98 -39.64 -122.87
N ASN A 576 -98.26 -39.30 -121.81
CA ASN A 576 -98.28 -40.02 -120.54
C ASN A 576 -98.58 -39.10 -119.34
N THR A 577 -98.79 -39.70 -118.17
CA THR A 577 -99.03 -39.01 -116.88
C THR A 577 -97.85 -38.17 -116.38
N ARG A 578 -96.72 -38.19 -117.09
CA ARG A 578 -95.56 -37.30 -116.86
C ARG A 578 -95.56 -36.10 -117.81
N SER A 579 -96.64 -35.89 -118.54
CA SER A 579 -96.81 -34.83 -119.55
C SER A 579 -95.77 -34.89 -120.68
N GLN A 580 -95.16 -36.05 -120.90
CA GLN A 580 -94.28 -36.28 -122.05
C GLN A 580 -95.14 -36.75 -123.22
N ALA A 581 -94.82 -36.27 -124.42
CA ALA A 581 -95.48 -36.67 -125.66
C ALA A 581 -94.48 -37.32 -126.61
N GLY A 582 -94.94 -38.31 -127.38
CA GLY A 582 -94.14 -39.00 -128.38
C GLY A 582 -94.96 -39.28 -129.63
N VAL A 583 -94.32 -39.24 -130.80
CA VAL A 583 -94.97 -39.52 -132.09
C VAL A 583 -94.18 -40.58 -132.85
N GLY A 584 -94.86 -41.41 -133.63
CA GLY A 584 -94.24 -42.46 -134.44
C GLY A 584 -95.09 -42.79 -135.65
N ALA A 585 -94.43 -43.17 -136.75
CA ALA A 585 -95.09 -43.56 -137.99
C ALA A 585 -94.40 -44.80 -138.60
N GLY A 586 -95.16 -45.62 -139.31
CA GLY A 586 -94.67 -46.82 -139.98
C GLY A 586 -95.47 -47.11 -141.25
N VAL A 587 -94.83 -47.78 -142.20
CA VAL A 587 -95.43 -48.27 -143.44
C VAL A 587 -94.99 -49.71 -143.66
N GLY A 588 -95.90 -50.57 -144.08
CA GLY A 588 -95.65 -51.97 -144.44
C GLY A 588 -96.23 -52.29 -145.81
N TYR A 589 -95.63 -53.27 -146.49
CA TYR A 589 -96.12 -53.81 -147.76
C TYR A 589 -96.45 -55.29 -147.59
N GLN A 590 -97.61 -55.74 -148.06
CA GLN A 590 -98.07 -57.13 -148.05
C GLN A 590 -98.36 -57.58 -149.48
N TRP A 591 -97.96 -58.80 -149.85
CA TRP A 591 -98.05 -59.35 -151.22
C TRP A 591 -99.01 -60.52 -151.31
#